data_AF-A0A1H7N7G6-F1
#
_entry.id   AF-A0A1H7N7G6-F1
#
_cell.length_a   1.000
_cell.length_b   1.000
_cell.length_c   1.000
_cell.angle_alpha   90.00
_cell.angle_beta   90.00
_cell.angle_gamma   90.00
#
_symmetry.space_group_name_H-M   'P 1'
#
loop_
_entity.id
_entity.type
_entity.pdbx_description
1 polymer ?
#
loop_
_entity_poly.entity_id
_entity_poly.type
_entity_poly.pdbx_seq_one_letter_code
_entity_poly.pdbx_strand_id
1 'polypeptide(L)'
;MTLKLEPETHRIETQTATVGCRVTIPYHAVGISIHPISPFAQSVTVSYLVPNDAEKRPSGPGEGNEFTVKELVLGLGEYDDVELPFYATGTTVFSPVDDENTFVYFLE
;
A
#
# COMPACT_ATOMS: atom_id res chain seq x y z
N MET A 1 -3.52 -8.10 18.54
CA MET A 1 -2.60 -8.97 17.79
C MET A 1 -1.29 -8.22 17.65
N THR A 2 -0.18 -8.82 18.07
CA THR A 2 1.14 -8.16 18.06
C THR A 2 2.01 -8.87 17.03
N LEU A 3 2.46 -8.14 16.01
CA LEU A 3 3.37 -8.67 14.99
C LEU A 3 4.81 -8.47 15.48
N LYS A 4 5.50 -9.56 15.83
CA LYS A 4 6.93 -9.54 16.11
C LYS A 4 7.66 -9.88 14.80
N LEU A 5 8.34 -8.89 14.23
CA LEU A 5 9.18 -9.09 13.05
C LEU A 5 10.49 -9.71 13.50
N GLU A 6 10.65 -11.00 13.22
CA GLU A 6 11.94 -11.66 13.34
C GLU A 6 12.66 -11.53 11.99
N PRO A 7 13.75 -10.74 11.89
CA PRO A 7 14.38 -10.37 10.60
C PRO A 7 14.79 -11.55 9.72
N GLU A 8 14.95 -12.73 10.32
CA GLU A 8 15.35 -13.95 9.63
C GLU A 8 14.17 -14.61 8.87
N THR A 9 12.93 -14.28 9.22
CA THR A 9 11.73 -14.95 8.68
C THR A 9 11.12 -14.23 7.48
N HIS A 10 11.27 -12.91 7.40
CA HIS A 10 10.70 -12.08 6.35
C HIS A 10 11.69 -11.01 5.89
N ARG A 11 11.60 -10.62 4.62
CA ARG A 11 12.28 -9.45 4.07
C ARG A 11 11.28 -8.40 3.63
N ILE A 12 11.68 -7.14 3.70
CA ILE A 12 10.89 -6.03 3.16
C ILE A 12 11.18 -5.93 1.66
N GLU A 13 10.13 -5.87 0.87
CA GLU A 13 10.19 -5.49 -0.54
C GLU A 13 9.40 -4.19 -0.73
N THR A 14 9.88 -3.36 -1.65
CA THR A 14 9.31 -2.05 -1.93
C THR A 14 9.22 -1.84 -3.43
N GLN A 15 8.13 -1.27 -3.90
CA GLN A 15 8.00 -0.84 -5.29
C GLN A 15 7.30 0.51 -5.37
N THR A 16 7.69 1.31 -6.36
CA THR A 16 7.04 2.57 -6.67
C THR A 16 5.93 2.33 -7.68
N ALA A 17 4.77 2.90 -7.43
CA ALA A 17 3.61 2.81 -8.30
C ALA A 17 2.94 4.17 -8.43
N THR A 18 2.42 4.45 -9.63
CA THR A 18 1.59 5.64 -9.87
C THR A 18 0.13 5.32 -9.55
N VAL A 19 -0.61 6.29 -9.02
CA VAL A 19 -2.07 6.22 -8.86
C VAL A 19 -2.72 5.85 -10.21
N GLY A 20 -3.63 4.87 -10.17
CA GLY A 20 -4.26 4.29 -11.36
C GLY A 20 -3.46 3.18 -12.03
N CYS A 21 -2.19 2.96 -11.66
CA CYS A 21 -1.38 1.86 -12.17
C CYS A 21 -1.53 0.59 -11.31
N ARG A 22 -1.19 -0.54 -11.94
CA ARG A 22 -1.21 -1.86 -11.34
C ARG A 22 0.08 -2.16 -10.57
N VAL A 23 -0.08 -2.94 -9.51
CA VAL A 23 0.94 -3.37 -8.58
C VAL A 23 0.71 -4.84 -8.30
N THR A 24 1.70 -5.68 -8.58
CA THR A 24 1.64 -7.10 -8.21
C THR A 24 2.28 -7.28 -6.84
N ILE A 25 1.53 -7.90 -5.92
CA ILE A 25 2.02 -8.25 -4.59
C ILE A 25 1.94 -9.78 -4.44
N PRO A 26 3.03 -10.46 -4.03
CA PRO A 26 3.03 -11.91 -3.86
C PRO A 26 1.92 -12.40 -2.91
N TYR A 27 1.32 -13.57 -3.19
CA TYR A 27 0.17 -14.11 -2.43
C TYR A 27 0.42 -14.27 -0.92
N HIS A 28 1.66 -14.50 -0.52
CA HIS A 28 2.05 -14.70 0.87
C HIS A 28 2.62 -13.44 1.53
N ALA A 29 2.53 -12.29 0.84
CA ALA A 29 2.98 -11.04 1.42
C ALA A 29 2.07 -10.59 2.56
N VAL A 30 2.66 -9.98 3.59
CA VAL A 30 1.94 -9.45 4.75
C VAL A 30 2.42 -8.05 5.09
N GLY A 31 1.65 -7.31 5.89
CA GLY A 31 2.05 -5.99 6.37
C GLY A 31 2.24 -4.98 5.22
N ILE A 32 1.28 -4.94 4.30
CA ILE A 32 1.31 -4.01 3.17
C ILE A 32 1.14 -2.58 3.71
N SER A 33 2.02 -1.68 3.33
CA SER A 33 1.91 -0.25 3.60
C SER A 33 2.09 0.56 2.32
N ILE A 34 1.44 1.72 2.27
CA ILE A 34 1.58 2.70 1.20
C ILE A 34 2.14 3.99 1.80
N HIS A 35 3.10 4.60 1.12
CA HIS A 35 3.65 5.90 1.50
C HIS A 35 3.73 6.81 0.27
N PRO A 36 3.14 8.01 0.29
CA PRO A 36 3.34 8.96 -0.80
C PRO A 36 4.82 9.36 -0.90
N ILE A 37 5.34 9.45 -2.12
CA ILE A 37 6.76 9.78 -2.34
C ILE A 37 7.03 11.28 -2.13
N SER A 38 6.01 12.11 -2.35
CA SER A 38 6.04 13.53 -2.06
C SER A 38 4.66 14.00 -1.60
N PRO A 39 4.56 15.21 -1.01
CA PRO A 39 3.32 15.73 -0.46
C PRO A 39 2.18 15.92 -1.48
N PHE A 40 2.46 15.80 -2.78
CA PHE A 40 1.47 15.93 -3.85
C PHE A 40 1.72 14.86 -4.94
N ALA A 41 2.36 13.74 -4.58
CA ALA A 41 2.79 12.76 -5.55
C ALA A 41 1.61 11.91 -6.02
N GLN A 42 1.40 11.89 -7.35
CA GLN A 42 0.68 10.79 -8.00
C GLN A 42 1.42 9.45 -7.92
N SER A 43 2.57 9.39 -7.24
CA SER A 43 3.37 8.20 -7.05
C SER A 43 3.51 7.87 -5.57
N VAL A 44 3.29 6.61 -5.25
CA VAL A 44 3.44 6.05 -3.91
C VAL A 44 4.50 4.96 -3.91
N THR A 45 5.13 4.76 -2.76
CA THR A 45 5.91 3.57 -2.46
C THR A 45 5.00 2.59 -1.74
N VAL A 46 4.85 1.40 -2.32
CA VAL A 46 4.17 0.26 -1.72
C VAL A 46 5.23 -0.66 -1.13
N SER A 47 5.14 -0.92 0.16
CA SER A 47 6.06 -1.79 0.90
C SER A 47 5.29 -3.00 1.45
N TYR A 48 5.92 -4.17 1.48
CA TYR A 48 5.33 -5.38 2.03
C TYR A 48 6.40 -6.36 2.50
N LEU A 49 6.01 -7.30 3.36
CA LEU A 49 6.89 -8.33 3.89
C LEU A 49 6.68 -9.63 3.13
N VAL A 50 7.77 -10.18 2.59
CA VAL A 50 7.77 -11.49 1.91
C VAL A 50 8.45 -12.52 2.80
N PRO A 51 7.87 -13.72 3.00
CA PRO A 51 8.55 -14.80 3.71
C PRO A 51 9.86 -15.20 3.02
N ASN A 52 10.89 -15.45 3.81
CA ASN A 52 12.19 -15.90 3.27
C ASN A 52 12.17 -17.37 2.80
N ASP A 53 11.16 -18.14 3.19
CA ASP A 53 10.96 -19.55 2.83
C ASP A 53 10.81 -19.76 1.32
N ALA A 54 11.70 -20.56 0.72
CA ALA A 54 11.76 -20.78 -0.72
C ALA A 54 10.50 -21.44 -1.29
N GLU A 55 9.76 -22.23 -0.49
CA GLU A 55 8.52 -22.88 -0.93
C GLU A 55 7.34 -21.90 -1.02
N LYS A 56 7.45 -20.74 -0.37
CA LYS A 56 6.43 -19.67 -0.36
C LYS A 56 6.85 -18.47 -1.18
N ARG A 57 7.98 -18.55 -1.88
CA ARG A 57 8.40 -17.51 -2.81
C ARG A 57 7.60 -17.65 -4.11
N PRO A 58 7.18 -16.53 -4.72
CA PRO A 58 6.66 -16.58 -6.07
C PRO A 58 7.72 -17.18 -7.01
N SER A 59 7.27 -18.08 -7.89
CA SER A 59 8.11 -18.85 -8.81
C SER A 59 8.65 -18.01 -9.98
N GLY A 60 8.11 -16.79 -10.15
CA GLY A 60 8.52 -15.85 -11.17
C GLY A 60 7.91 -14.46 -10.99
N PRO A 61 8.38 -13.46 -11.77
CA PRO A 61 7.78 -12.13 -11.79
C PRO A 61 6.32 -12.23 -12.29
N GLY A 62 5.38 -11.68 -11.52
CA GLY A 62 3.95 -11.69 -11.87
C GLY A 62 3.10 -12.72 -11.13
N GLU A 63 3.69 -13.63 -10.34
CA GLU A 63 2.92 -14.49 -9.44
C GLU A 63 2.52 -13.73 -8.18
N GLY A 64 1.27 -13.28 -8.13
CA GLY A 64 0.72 -12.56 -6.98
C GLY A 64 -0.68 -12.03 -7.24
N ASN A 65 -1.21 -11.35 -6.24
CA ASN A 65 -2.43 -10.57 -6.38
C ASN A 65 -2.09 -9.28 -7.12
N GLU A 66 -2.86 -8.96 -8.15
CA GLU A 66 -2.79 -7.69 -8.84
C GLU A 66 -3.74 -6.71 -8.16
N PHE A 67 -3.21 -5.56 -7.76
CA PHE A 67 -3.98 -4.45 -7.22
C PHE A 67 -3.76 -3.20 -8.06
N THR A 68 -4.71 -2.30 -8.04
CA THR A 68 -4.59 -0.94 -8.57
C THR A 68 -4.39 0.03 -7.41
N VAL A 69 -3.43 0.96 -7.54
CA VAL A 69 -3.31 2.05 -6.57
C VAL A 69 -4.45 3.03 -6.79
N LYS A 70 -5.23 3.29 -5.74
CA LYS A 70 -6.30 4.27 -5.73
C LYS A 70 -5.94 5.44 -4.83
N GLU A 71 -6.51 6.59 -5.15
CA GLU A 71 -6.42 7.82 -4.38
C GLU A 71 -7.84 8.37 -4.22
N LEU A 72 -8.15 8.80 -3.01
CA LEU A 72 -9.31 9.61 -2.69
C LEU A 72 -8.80 10.94 -2.12
N VAL A 73 -9.35 12.06 -2.62
CA VAL A 73 -9.00 13.41 -2.18
C VAL A 73 -10.19 13.97 -1.41
N LEU A 74 -9.95 14.43 -0.18
CA LEU A 74 -10.96 14.95 0.74
C LEU A 74 -10.63 16.39 1.09
N GLY A 75 -11.58 17.31 0.88
CA GLY A 75 -11.39 18.72 1.22
C GLY A 75 -11.52 19.00 2.72
N LEU A 76 -10.86 20.05 3.21
CA LEU A 76 -11.02 20.56 4.56
C LEU A 76 -12.50 20.91 4.84
N GLY A 77 -13.11 20.19 5.78
CA GLY A 77 -14.50 20.39 6.20
C GLY A 77 -15.47 19.29 5.77
N GLU A 78 -15.05 18.40 4.86
CA GLU A 78 -15.75 17.17 4.49
C GLU A 78 -15.19 15.98 5.27
N TYR A 79 -15.04 16.12 6.60
CA TYR A 79 -14.74 14.99 7.48
C TYR A 79 -16.00 14.14 7.70
N ASP A 80 -16.60 13.68 6.61
CA ASP A 80 -17.59 12.61 6.64
C ASP A 80 -16.87 11.25 6.64
N ASP A 81 -17.61 10.21 7.00
CA ASP A 81 -17.12 8.83 6.97
C ASP A 81 -16.60 8.48 5.57
N VAL A 82 -15.33 8.09 5.49
CA VAL A 82 -14.71 7.63 4.24
C VAL A 82 -15.03 6.15 4.06
N GLU A 83 -15.95 5.84 3.15
CA GLU A 83 -16.24 4.46 2.78
C GLU A 83 -15.17 3.92 1.83
N LEU A 84 -14.34 3.01 2.34
CA LEU A 84 -13.40 2.25 1.53
C LEU A 84 -14.06 0.94 1.05
N PRO A 85 -13.73 0.46 -0.16
CA PRO A 85 -14.16 -0.86 -0.62
C PRO A 85 -13.79 -1.95 0.41
N PHE A 86 -14.67 -2.93 0.60
CA PHE A 86 -14.45 -4.02 1.57
C PHE A 86 -13.13 -4.79 1.35
N TYR A 87 -12.65 -4.84 0.12
CA TYR A 87 -11.43 -5.53 -0.29
C TYR A 87 -10.21 -4.59 -0.41
N ALA A 88 -10.34 -3.32 0.01
CA ALA A 88 -9.22 -2.40 0.05
C ALA A 88 -8.14 -2.91 1.02
N THR A 89 -6.88 -2.85 0.59
CA THR A 89 -5.73 -3.23 1.41
C THR A 89 -4.65 -2.15 1.38
N GLY A 90 -3.75 -2.16 2.36
CA GLY A 90 -2.66 -1.19 2.45
C GLY A 90 -3.13 0.27 2.52
N THR A 91 -4.09 0.60 3.38
CA THR A 91 -4.62 1.96 3.46
C THR A 91 -3.67 2.91 4.19
N THR A 92 -3.45 4.10 3.63
CA THR A 92 -2.73 5.19 4.28
C THR A 92 -3.44 6.52 4.07
N VAL A 93 -3.59 7.28 5.16
CA VAL A 93 -4.08 8.67 5.13
C VAL A 93 -2.88 9.60 5.21
N PHE A 94 -2.88 10.62 4.37
CA PHE A 94 -1.82 11.62 4.31
C PHE A 94 -2.42 13.02 4.17
N SER A 95 -2.10 13.89 5.14
CA SER A 95 -2.58 15.27 5.21
C SER A 95 -1.36 16.20 5.25
N PRO A 96 -0.94 16.79 4.13
CA PRO A 96 0.13 17.77 4.11
C PRO A 96 -0.21 18.98 4.99
N VAL A 97 0.78 19.54 5.68
CA VAL A 97 0.57 20.67 6.62
C VAL A 97 0.10 21.95 5.92
N ASP A 98 0.46 22.13 4.65
CA ASP A 98 0.15 23.32 3.85
C ASP A 98 -0.87 23.05 2.72
N ASP A 99 -1.63 21.95 2.80
CA ASP A 99 -2.68 21.62 1.82
C ASP A 99 -4.06 21.69 2.48
N GLU A 100 -5.04 22.10 1.69
CA GLU A 100 -6.46 22.07 2.05
C GLU A 100 -7.08 20.69 1.84
N ASN A 101 -6.30 19.72 1.39
CA ASN A 101 -6.75 18.37 1.10
C ASN A 101 -6.07 17.31 1.98
N THR A 102 -6.84 16.27 2.29
CA THR A 102 -6.35 15.00 2.81
C THR A 102 -6.44 13.95 1.73
N PHE A 103 -5.36 13.21 1.53
CA PHE A 103 -5.25 12.15 0.54
C PHE A 103 -5.35 10.79 1.23
N VAL A 104 -6.20 9.91 0.72
CA VAL A 104 -6.28 8.52 1.17
C VAL A 104 -5.84 7.62 0.04
N TYR A 105 -4.76 6.90 0.26
CA TYR A 105 -4.23 5.90 -0.67
C TYR A 105 -4.61 4.50 -0.21
N PHE A 106 -5.00 3.65 -1.15
CA PHE A 106 -5.28 2.24 -0.88
C PHE A 106 -5.05 1.39 -2.14
N LEU A 107 -4.90 0.09 -1.95
CA LEU A 107 -4.83 -0.89 -3.02
C LEU A 107 -6.19 -1.56 -3.19
N GLU A 108 -6.62 -1.67 -4.44
CA GLU A 108 -7.90 -2.27 -4.84
C GLU A 108 -7.74 -3.26 -6.00
#